data_AF-A0A432IU69-F1
#
_entry.id   AF-A0A432IU69-F1
#
_cell.length_a   1.000
_cell.length_b   1.000
_cell.length_c   1.000
_cell.angle_alpha   90.00
_cell.angle_beta   90.00
_cell.angle_gamma   90.00
#
_symmetry.space_group_name_H-M   'P 1'
#
loop_
_entity.id
_entity.type
_entity.pdbx_description
1 polymer ?
#
loop_
_entity_poly.entity_id
_entity_poly.type
_entity_poly.pdbx_seq_one_letter_code
_entity_poly.pdbx_strand_id
1 'polypeptide(L)' 'LDSIITQVKAAEIANEGITLEYETGSSRTTLEVIQSKVILLESRISLATSERNFLISQFSLLSTIGRLTARHLNLQSTVE' A
#
# COMPACT_ATOMS: atom_id res chain seq x y z
N LEU A 1 7.28 2.04 6.67
CA LEU A 1 6.75 2.23 5.31
C LEU A 1 7.66 1.58 4.28
N ASP A 2 8.97 1.81 4.37
CA ASP A 2 10.00 1.28 3.44
C ASP A 2 9.96 -0.24 3.23
N SER A 3 9.70 -1.01 4.29
CA SER A 3 9.55 -2.47 4.18
C SER A 3 8.39 -2.87 3.26
N ILE A 4 7.25 -2.16 3.32
CA ILE A 4 6.08 -2.45 2.48
C ILE A 4 6.31 -1.97 1.04
N ILE A 5 7.00 -0.83 0.85
CA ILE A 5 7.42 -0.38 -0.48
C ILE A 5 8.34 -1.42 -1.14
N THR A 6 9.29 -1.96 -0.38
CA THR A 6 10.20 -3.01 -0.86
C THR A 6 9.43 -4.29 -1.19
N GLN A 7 8.42 -4.66 -0.39
CA GLN A 7 7.53 -5.80 -0.67
C GLN A 7 6.78 -5.63 -1.99
N VAL A 8 6.20 -4.44 -2.25
CA VAL A 8 5.53 -4.15 -3.52
C VAL A 8 6.49 -4.33 -4.70
N LYS A 9 7.70 -3.78 -4.58
CA LYS A 9 8.72 -3.91 -5.63
C LYS A 9 9.13 -5.36 -5.88
N ALA A 10 9.28 -6.15 -4.81
CA ALA A 10 9.59 -7.58 -4.94
C ALA A 10 8.44 -8.36 -5.62
N ALA A 11 7.19 -8.06 -5.25
CA ALA A 11 6.02 -8.69 -5.86
C ALA A 11 5.86 -8.31 -7.35
N GLU A 12 6.22 -7.09 -7.71
CA GLU A 12 6.22 -6.60 -9.10
C GLU A 12 7.25 -7.35 -9.95
N ILE A 13 8.50 -7.43 -9.49
CA ILE A 13 9.56 -8.20 -10.15
C ILE A 13 9.17 -9.68 -10.29
N ALA A 14 8.59 -10.28 -9.25
CA ALA A 14 8.15 -11.66 -9.30
C ALA A 14 7.00 -11.88 -10.31
N ASN A 15 6.06 -10.94 -10.40
CA ASN A 15 4.98 -10.97 -11.37
C ASN A 15 5.50 -10.90 -12.81
N GLU A 16 6.40 -9.95 -13.07
CA GLU A 16 7.02 -9.76 -14.38
C GLU A 16 7.81 -11.00 -14.80
N GLY A 17 8.62 -11.57 -13.88
CA GLY A 17 9.38 -12.79 -14.13
C GLY A 17 8.49 -13.98 -14.48
N ILE A 18 7.44 -14.25 -13.68
CA ILE A 18 6.51 -15.36 -13.93
C ILE A 18 5.74 -15.15 -15.25
N THR A 19 5.34 -13.92 -15.55
CA THR A 19 4.62 -13.59 -16.79
C THR A 19 5.52 -13.83 -18.01
N LEU A 20 6.77 -13.38 -17.95
CA LEU A 20 7.76 -13.60 -19.02
C LEU A 20 8.07 -15.09 -19.22
N GLU A 21 8.26 -15.84 -18.14
CA GLU A 21 8.46 -17.30 -18.19
C GLU A 21 7.25 -18.00 -18.83
N TYR A 22 6.02 -17.58 -18.49
CA TYR A 22 4.80 -18.11 -19.09
C TYR A 22 4.68 -17.78 -20.59
N GLU A 23 4.92 -16.53 -20.98
CA GLU A 23 4.81 -16.08 -22.38
C GLU A 23 5.86 -16.71 -23.30
N THR A 24 7.03 -17.03 -22.76
CA THR A 24 8.11 -17.74 -23.49
C THR A 24 7.87 -19.25 -23.60
N GLY A 25 6.79 -19.77 -23.01
CA GLY A 25 6.49 -21.21 -23.00
C GLY A 25 7.35 -22.02 -22.04
N SER A 26 7.99 -21.36 -21.05
CA SER A 26 8.64 -22.05 -19.93
C SER A 26 7.57 -22.69 -19.03
N SER A 27 7.98 -23.54 -18.07
CA SER A 27 7.12 -24.43 -17.27
C SER A 27 6.06 -23.76 -16.38
N ARG A 28 5.78 -22.47 -16.54
CA ARG A 28 4.75 -21.76 -15.79
C ARG A 28 3.35 -22.06 -16.33
N THR A 29 2.40 -22.11 -15.42
CA THR A 29 0.99 -22.31 -15.71
C THR A 29 0.23 -20.98 -15.69
N THR A 30 -0.95 -20.93 -16.32
CA THR A 30 -1.86 -19.78 -16.20
C THR A 30 -2.23 -19.50 -14.74
N LEU A 31 -2.31 -20.55 -13.90
CA LEU A 31 -2.58 -20.41 -12.46
C LEU A 31 -1.46 -19.65 -11.74
N GLU A 32 -0.19 -19.91 -12.06
CA GLU A 32 0.95 -19.19 -11.47
C GLU A 32 0.96 -17.71 -11.85
N VAL A 33 0.59 -17.37 -13.09
CA VAL A 33 0.43 -15.97 -13.53
C VAL A 33 -0.70 -15.28 -12.76
N ILE A 34 -1.83 -15.95 -12.55
CA ILE A 34 -2.94 -15.39 -11.75
C ILE A 34 -2.49 -15.20 -10.30
N GLN A 35 -1.80 -16.18 -9.73
CA GLN A 35 -1.31 -16.11 -8.35
C GLN A 35 -0.31 -14.97 -8.15
N SER A 36 0.62 -14.77 -9.09
CA SER A 36 1.58 -13.66 -9.02
C SER A 36 0.88 -12.30 -9.12
N LYS A 37 -0.21 -12.18 -9.89
CA LYS A 37 -1.05 -10.97 -9.95
C LYS A 37 -1.79 -10.70 -8.64
N VAL A 38 -2.31 -11.76 -7.99
CA VAL A 38 -2.93 -11.65 -6.67
C VAL A 38 -1.90 -11.17 -5.63
N ILE A 39 -0.69 -11.73 -5.59
CA ILE A 39 0.36 -11.32 -4.66
C ILE A 39 0.76 -9.84 -4.85
N LEU A 40 0.88 -9.40 -6.11
CA LEU A 40 1.15 -7.99 -6.42
C LEU A 40 0.01 -7.08 -5.96
N LEU A 41 -1.25 -7.47 -6.20
CA LEU A 41 -2.42 -6.72 -5.76
C LEU A 41 -2.48 -6.60 -4.22
N GLU A 42 -2.31 -7.72 -3.51
CA GLU A 42 -2.27 -7.75 -2.04
C GLU A 42 -1.16 -6.86 -1.48
N SER A 43 0.03 -6.87 -2.12
CA SER A 43 1.13 -6.01 -1.70
C SER A 43 0.80 -4.52 -1.86
N ARG A 44 0.10 -4.14 -2.95
CA ARG A 44 -0.35 -2.76 -3.18
C ARG A 44 -1.44 -2.34 -2.19
N ILE A 45 -2.37 -3.24 -1.85
CA ILE A 45 -3.38 -3.00 -0.81
C ILE A 45 -2.73 -2.79 0.56
N SER A 46 -1.71 -3.59 0.88
CA SER A 46 -0.93 -3.47 2.12
C SER A 46 -0.24 -2.11 2.23
N LEU A 47 0.32 -1.60 1.11
CA LEU A 47 0.91 -0.27 1.05
C LEU A 47 -0.12 0.83 1.34
N ALA A 48 -1.24 0.83 0.62
CA ALA A 48 -2.31 1.82 0.82
C ALA A 48 -2.85 1.79 2.26
N THR A 49 -3.01 0.59 2.83
CA THR A 49 -3.44 0.41 4.22
C THR A 49 -2.40 0.97 5.19
N SER A 50 -1.11 0.74 4.94
CA SER A 50 -0.02 1.25 5.76
C SER A 50 0.07 2.78 5.73
N GLU A 51 -0.08 3.39 4.57
CA GLU A 51 -0.14 4.86 4.41
C GLU A 51 -1.32 5.46 5.16
N ARG A 52 -2.51 4.85 5.03
CA ARG A 52 -3.70 5.25 5.79
C ARG A 52 -3.47 5.15 7.30
N ASN A 53 -2.91 4.04 7.77
CA ASN A 53 -2.66 3.83 9.20
C ASN A 53 -1.61 4.80 9.73
N PHE A 54 -0.60 5.15 8.95
CA PHE A 54 0.37 6.18 9.29
C PHE A 54 -0.30 7.55 9.48
N LEU A 55 -1.21 7.94 8.57
CA LEU A 55 -1.99 9.17 8.70
C LEU A 55 -2.89 9.17 9.93
N ILE A 56 -3.60 8.07 10.19
CA ILE A 56 -4.45 7.91 11.39
C ILE A 56 -3.62 8.02 12.66
N SER A 57 -2.41 7.43 12.67
CA SER A 57 -1.51 7.50 13.83
C SER A 57 -1.08 8.94 14.13
N GLN A 58 -0.84 9.76 13.09
CA GLN A 58 -0.56 11.18 13.27
C GLN A 58 -1.75 11.93 13.88
N PHE A 59 -2.98 11.68 13.42
CA PHE A 59 -4.18 12.27 14.02
C PHE A 59 -4.43 11.77 15.45
N SER A 60 -4.16 10.50 15.74
CA SER A 60 -4.25 9.93 17.08
C SER A 60 -3.27 10.60 18.04
N LEU A 61 -2.04 10.89 17.59
CA LEU A 61 -1.06 11.65 18.36
C LEU A 61 -1.57 13.06 18.65
N LEU A 62 -2.03 13.78 17.62
CA LEU A 62 -2.62 15.12 17.77
C LEU A 62 -3.80 15.12 18.75
N SER A 63 -4.66 14.11 18.69
CA SER A 63 -5.79 13.95 19.61
C SER A 63 -5.33 13.76 21.05
N THR A 64 -4.35 12.86 21.25
CA THR A 64 -3.81 12.53 22.59
C THR A 64 -3.18 13.74 23.27
N ILE A 65 -2.51 14.61 22.51
CA ILE A 65 -1.89 15.85 23.05
C ILE A 65 -2.84 17.07 23.01
N GLY A 66 -4.13 16.87 22.67
CA GLY A 66 -5.14 17.94 22.66
C GLY A 66 -5.03 18.93 21.50
N ARG A 67 -4.30 18.59 20.44
CA ARG A 67 -4.05 19.43 19.25
C ARG A 67 -4.82 19.03 18.00
N LEU A 68 -5.73 18.05 18.07
CA LEU A 68 -6.63 17.73 16.95
C LEU A 68 -7.77 18.75 16.87
N THR A 69 -7.49 19.94 16.33
CA THR A 69 -8.48 21.02 16.16
C THR A 69 -8.39 21.65 14.77
N ALA A 70 -9.49 22.24 14.28
CA ALA A 70 -9.53 22.92 12.98
C ALA A 70 -8.40 23.95 12.82
N ARG A 71 -8.13 24.73 13.89
CA ARG A 71 -7.03 25.70 13.93
C ARG A 71 -5.65 25.05 13.71
N HIS A 72 -5.35 23.95 14.40
CA HIS A 72 -4.07 23.26 14.28
C HIS A 72 -3.94 22.47 12.96
N LEU A 73 -5.06 22.08 12.35
CA LEU A 73 -5.11 21.44 11.05
C LEU A 73 -5.21 22.45 9.88
N ASN A 74 -5.19 23.75 10.17
CA ASN A 74 -5.39 24.83 9.20
C ASN A 74 -6.67 24.65 8.34
N LEU A 75 -7.72 24.13 8.96
CA LEU A 75 -9.04 23.97 8.35
C LEU A 75 -9.88 25.20 8.68
N GLN A 76 -10.70 25.65 7.73
CA GLN A 76 -11.67 26.71 7.98
C GLN A 76 -12.63 26.25 9.08
N SER A 77 -12.59 26.92 10.24
CA SER A 77 -13.62 26.75 11.26
C SER A 77 -14.77 27.68 10.93
N THR A 78 -15.75 27.20 10.16
CA THR A 78 -17.04 27.90 10.08
C THR A 78 -17.74 27.67 11.41
N VAL A 79 -17.66 28.68 12.29
CA VAL A 79 -18.52 28.81 13.46
C VAL A 79 -18.94 30.28 13.48
N GLU A 80 -20.24 30.52 13.31
CA GLU A 80 -20.90 31.79 13.63
C GLU A 80 -20.80 32.10 15.13
#